data_AF-A0AAV2S8B6-F1
#
_entry.id   AF-A0AAV2S8B6-F1
#
_cell.length_a   1.000
_cell.length_b   1.000
_cell.length_c   1.000
_cell.angle_alpha   90.00
_cell.angle_beta   90.00
_cell.angle_gamma   90.00
#
_symmetry.space_group_name_H-M   'P 1'
#
loop_
_entity.id
_entity.type
_entity.pdbx_description
1 polymer ?
#
loop_
_entity_poly.entity_id
_entity_poly.type
_entity_poly.pdbx_seq_one_letter_code
_entity_poly.pdbx_strand_id
1 'polypeptide(L)'
;GTWKWVDGQPISTDSSHFPWASGEPNNWPEPNGNEDCLLVNFAGGYNDVDCLVKRRYICEGKRSYFVGGSDAAKEGTWKWLNGEQISTESRRFPWAKGEPNNWPGHGDEDCLTITHGGFNDEACWIEHPFICEVV
;
A
#
# COMPACT_ATOMS: atom_id res chain seq x y z
N GLY A 1 24.47 -9.19 11.39
CA GLY A 1 23.96 -9.54 10.04
C GLY A 1 24.01 -8.32 9.14
N THR A 2 23.25 -8.33 8.04
CA THR A 2 23.03 -7.15 7.18
C THR A 2 21.54 -6.81 7.19
N TRP A 3 21.20 -5.56 7.48
CA TRP A 3 19.81 -5.08 7.51
C TRP A 3 19.20 -5.07 6.10
N LYS A 4 17.89 -5.32 6.01
CA LYS A 4 17.10 -5.23 4.78
C LYS A 4 15.69 -4.75 5.09
N TRP A 5 15.08 -3.97 4.19
CA TRP A 5 13.66 -3.69 4.24
C TRP A 5 12.85 -4.91 3.82
N VAL A 6 11.66 -5.08 4.40
CA VAL A 6 10.77 -6.22 4.13
C VAL A 6 10.20 -6.23 2.70
N ASP A 7 10.19 -5.08 2.03
CA ASP A 7 9.76 -4.90 0.63
C ASP A 7 10.90 -5.12 -0.37
N GLY A 8 12.12 -5.39 0.11
CA GLY A 8 13.30 -5.63 -0.71
C GLY A 8 13.96 -4.36 -1.28
N GLN A 9 13.48 -3.16 -0.95
CA GLN A 9 14.15 -1.93 -1.36
C GLN A 9 15.55 -1.84 -0.74
N PRO A 10 16.53 -1.24 -1.45
CA PRO A 10 17.89 -1.11 -0.94
C PRO A 10 17.90 -0.23 0.32
N ILE A 11 18.68 -0.63 1.32
CA ILE A 11 18.97 0.26 2.45
C ILE A 11 19.94 1.34 1.98
N SER A 12 19.59 2.59 2.26
CA SER A 12 20.50 3.71 2.07
C SER A 12 21.69 3.60 3.04
N THR A 13 22.91 3.74 2.52
CA THR A 13 24.13 3.79 3.35
C THR A 13 24.38 5.18 3.95
N ASP A 14 23.53 6.16 3.62
CA ASP A 14 23.58 7.51 4.16
C ASP A 14 22.93 7.54 5.55
N SER A 15 23.71 7.92 6.56
CA SER A 15 23.26 8.01 7.95
C SER A 15 22.11 9.01 8.18
N SER A 16 21.89 9.96 7.25
CA SER A 16 20.73 10.85 7.30
C SER A 16 19.41 10.17 6.91
N HIS A 17 19.50 9.06 6.16
CA HIS A 17 18.36 8.26 5.72
C HIS A 17 18.20 6.97 6.53
N PHE A 18 19.18 6.63 7.36
CA PHE A 18 19.13 5.46 8.24
C PHE A 18 19.67 5.81 9.66
N PRO A 19 18.91 6.61 10.43
CA PRO A 19 19.39 7.24 11.67
C PRO A 19 19.28 6.30 12.88
N TRP A 20 20.28 5.46 13.11
CA TRP A 20 20.40 4.73 14.38
C TRP A 20 20.38 5.67 15.58
N ALA A 21 19.68 5.28 16.64
CA ALA A 21 19.78 5.96 17.92
C ALA A 21 21.19 5.77 18.50
N SER A 22 21.57 6.66 19.42
CA SER A 22 22.90 6.58 20.05
C SER A 22 23.06 5.24 20.78
N GLY A 23 24.08 4.47 20.39
CA GLY A 23 24.35 3.15 20.93
C GLY A 23 23.79 1.98 20.12
N GLU A 24 22.97 2.24 19.09
CA GLU A 24 22.34 1.21 18.25
C GLU A 24 23.06 1.02 16.90
N PRO A 25 22.96 -0.16 16.27
CA PRO A 25 22.34 -1.38 16.79
C PRO A 25 23.24 -2.10 17.80
N ASN A 26 22.67 -2.72 18.84
CA ASN A 26 23.42 -3.27 19.97
C ASN A 26 23.22 -4.77 20.24
N ASN A 27 22.25 -5.42 19.60
CA ASN A 27 21.89 -6.82 19.81
C ASN A 27 21.81 -7.25 21.29
N TRP A 28 20.97 -6.60 22.10
CA TRP A 28 20.88 -6.84 23.54
C TRP A 28 20.00 -8.06 23.90
N PRO A 29 20.29 -8.81 24.99
CA PRO A 29 21.46 -8.71 25.86
C PRO A 29 22.69 -9.44 25.31
N GLU A 30 23.83 -8.76 25.24
CA GLU A 30 25.08 -9.43 24.86
C GLU A 30 25.54 -10.46 25.92
N PRO A 31 26.07 -11.63 25.49
CA PRO A 31 26.32 -12.06 24.11
C PRO A 31 25.15 -12.83 23.45
N ASN A 32 24.02 -13.00 24.15
CA ASN A 32 22.92 -13.88 23.75
C ASN A 32 21.71 -13.12 23.17
N GLY A 33 21.94 -11.91 22.65
CA GLY A 33 20.88 -11.07 22.11
C GLY A 33 20.31 -11.62 20.81
N ASN A 34 19.06 -11.24 20.55
CA ASN A 34 18.26 -11.68 19.41
C ASN A 34 17.51 -10.50 18.76
N GLU A 35 18.10 -9.32 18.81
CA GLU A 35 17.48 -8.09 18.31
C GLU A 35 17.74 -7.94 16.80
N ASP A 36 16.85 -8.54 16.00
CA ASP A 36 17.02 -8.63 14.55
C ASP A 36 15.95 -7.82 13.76
N CYS A 37 15.11 -7.05 14.45
CA CYS A 37 14.04 -6.25 13.83
C CYS A 37 14.17 -4.76 14.13
N LEU A 38 13.89 -3.92 13.13
CA LEU A 38 14.00 -2.47 13.27
C LEU A 38 12.77 -1.88 13.99
N LEU A 39 13.00 -1.03 14.99
CA LEU A 39 12.01 -0.18 15.65
C LEU A 39 12.40 1.29 15.46
N VAL A 40 11.44 2.14 15.11
CA VAL A 40 11.59 3.60 15.27
C VAL A 40 11.15 4.01 16.67
N ASN A 41 12.05 4.65 17.43
CA ASN A 41 11.77 5.13 18.77
C ASN A 41 11.04 6.49 18.76
N PHE A 42 10.60 6.96 19.93
CA PHE A 42 9.85 8.22 20.05
C PHE A 42 10.65 9.48 19.66
N ALA A 43 11.98 9.42 19.68
CA ALA A 43 12.86 10.50 19.23
C ALA A 43 13.14 10.44 17.71
N GLY A 44 12.61 9.44 17.00
CA GLY A 44 12.82 9.24 15.57
C GLY A 44 14.07 8.44 15.21
N GLY A 45 14.86 7.99 16.20
CA GLY A 45 16.03 7.14 15.96
C GLY A 45 15.65 5.65 15.88
N TYR A 46 16.47 4.87 15.19
CA TYR A 46 16.28 3.43 15.04
C TYR A 46 16.91 2.64 16.18
N ASN A 47 16.28 1.52 16.51
CA ASN A 47 16.77 0.52 17.46
C ASN A 47 16.51 -0.89 16.87
N ASP A 48 17.45 -1.80 17.03
CA ASP A 48 17.24 -3.21 16.79
C ASP A 48 16.53 -3.83 18.01
N VAL A 49 15.47 -4.59 17.78
CA VAL A 49 14.68 -5.21 18.85
C VAL A 49 14.34 -6.66 18.52
N ASP A 50 14.03 -7.45 19.54
CA ASP A 50 13.55 -8.83 19.35
C ASP A 50 12.25 -8.83 18.53
N CYS A 51 12.32 -9.45 17.35
CA CYS A 51 11.24 -9.58 16.39
C CYS A 51 9.97 -10.23 16.96
N LEU A 52 10.11 -11.10 17.97
CA LEU A 52 9.00 -11.85 18.55
C LEU A 52 8.22 -11.04 19.58
N VAL A 53 8.75 -9.90 20.01
CA VAL A 53 8.04 -9.01 20.92
C VAL A 53 6.96 -8.26 20.15
N LYS A 54 5.70 -8.50 20.51
CA LYS A 54 4.56 -7.83 19.88
C LYS A 54 4.62 -6.33 20.09
N ARG A 55 4.63 -5.57 18.99
CA ARG A 55 4.66 -4.11 18.96
C ARG A 55 3.65 -3.58 17.95
N ARG A 56 3.37 -2.28 18.04
CA ARG A 56 2.69 -1.56 16.94
C ARG A 56 3.65 -1.45 15.76
N TYR A 57 3.10 -1.40 14.57
CA TYR A 57 3.86 -1.36 13.32
C TYR A 57 3.29 -0.28 12.40
N ILE A 58 4.07 0.06 11.38
CA ILE A 58 3.71 1.00 10.33
C ILE A 58 3.62 0.19 9.03
N CYS A 59 2.51 0.32 8.30
CA CYS A 59 2.40 -0.22 6.96
C CYS A 59 2.78 0.85 5.94
N GLU A 60 3.43 0.43 4.86
CA GLU A 60 3.49 1.20 3.63
C GLU A 60 2.43 0.66 2.65
N GLY A 61 1.77 1.55 1.93
CA GLY A 61 0.84 1.23 0.86
C GLY A 61 0.80 2.34 -0.18
N LYS A 62 0.36 2.01 -1.40
CA LYS A 62 0.08 3.01 -2.43
C LYS A 62 -1.30 3.61 -2.23
N ARG A 63 -1.55 4.78 -2.81
CA ARG A 63 -2.80 5.52 -2.64
C ARG A 63 -3.98 4.87 -3.36
N SER A 64 -3.69 4.26 -4.50
CA SER A 64 -4.68 3.65 -5.39
C SER A 64 -4.11 2.34 -5.95
N TYR A 65 -5.00 1.37 -6.15
CA TYR A 65 -4.69 0.10 -6.80
C TYR A 65 -5.76 -0.20 -7.84
N PHE A 66 -5.37 -0.57 -9.05
CA PHE A 66 -6.33 -1.11 -10.02
C PHE A 66 -6.89 -2.44 -9.53
N VAL A 67 -8.17 -2.62 -9.78
CA VAL A 67 -8.86 -3.91 -9.67
C VAL A 67 -9.53 -4.23 -11.00
N GLY A 68 -10.00 -5.45 -11.16
CA GLY A 68 -10.53 -5.92 -12.44
C GLY A 68 -11.88 -5.35 -12.87
N GLY A 69 -12.31 -4.19 -12.36
CA GLY A 69 -13.57 -3.56 -12.76
C GLY A 69 -13.36 -2.57 -13.90
N SER A 70 -14.25 -2.55 -14.89
CA SER A 70 -14.24 -1.54 -15.96
C SER A 70 -15.60 -1.40 -16.63
N ASP A 71 -15.91 -0.21 -17.15
CA ASP A 71 -17.04 0.04 -18.05
C ASP A 71 -16.64 0.45 -19.48
N ALA A 72 -15.36 0.30 -19.86
CA ALA A 72 -14.83 0.60 -21.21
C ALA A 72 -15.59 -0.08 -22.37
N ALA A 73 -16.25 -1.21 -22.09
CA ALA A 73 -17.06 -1.91 -23.09
C ALA A 73 -18.39 -1.19 -23.38
N LYS A 74 -18.94 -0.49 -22.39
CA LYS A 74 -20.18 0.27 -22.46
C LYS A 74 -20.28 1.20 -21.25
N GLU A 75 -20.13 2.50 -21.50
CA GLU A 75 -20.28 3.59 -20.53
C GLU A 75 -21.43 3.38 -19.54
N GLY A 76 -21.13 3.51 -18.25
CA GLY A 76 -22.07 3.34 -17.15
C GLY A 76 -22.47 1.88 -16.86
N THR A 77 -21.87 0.90 -17.56
CA THR A 77 -22.10 -0.54 -17.33
C THR A 77 -20.82 -1.24 -16.89
N TRP A 78 -20.55 -1.16 -15.59
CA TRP A 78 -19.37 -1.74 -14.95
C TRP A 78 -19.41 -3.28 -14.92
N LYS A 79 -18.28 -3.90 -15.28
CA LYS A 79 -18.07 -5.35 -15.26
C LYS A 79 -16.74 -5.72 -14.65
N TRP A 80 -16.71 -6.85 -13.96
CA TRP A 80 -15.46 -7.52 -13.60
C TRP A 80 -14.82 -8.17 -14.84
N LEU A 81 -13.51 -8.45 -14.78
CA LEU A 81 -12.76 -9.13 -15.85
C LEU A 81 -13.33 -10.51 -16.21
N ASN A 82 -14.03 -11.17 -15.28
CA ASN A 82 -14.72 -12.44 -15.54
C ASN A 82 -16.05 -12.28 -16.30
N GLY A 83 -16.47 -11.04 -16.60
CA GLY A 83 -17.69 -10.70 -17.33
C GLY A 83 -18.93 -10.48 -16.46
N GLU A 84 -18.84 -10.73 -15.15
CA GLU A 84 -19.93 -10.47 -14.20
C GLU A 84 -20.19 -8.96 -14.08
N GLN A 85 -21.47 -8.57 -14.06
CA GLN A 85 -21.86 -7.18 -13.93
C GLN A 85 -21.72 -6.70 -12.48
N ILE A 86 -21.10 -5.53 -12.31
CA ILE A 86 -20.98 -4.85 -11.02
C ILE A 86 -22.28 -4.07 -10.77
N SER A 87 -22.89 -4.30 -9.60
CA SER A 87 -24.09 -3.56 -9.18
C SER A 87 -23.71 -2.22 -8.53
N THR A 88 -23.18 -1.29 -9.30
CA THR A 88 -22.65 0.00 -8.82
C THR A 88 -23.72 0.93 -8.20
N GLU A 89 -24.99 0.76 -8.59
CA GLU A 89 -26.15 1.44 -7.99
C GLU A 89 -26.51 0.93 -6.59
N SER A 90 -25.95 -0.20 -6.17
CA SER A 90 -26.21 -0.77 -4.85
C SER A 90 -25.54 0.09 -3.79
N ARG A 91 -26.26 0.42 -2.71
CA ARG A 91 -25.67 1.05 -1.50
C ARG A 91 -24.55 0.22 -0.86
N ARG A 92 -24.38 -1.04 -1.25
CA ARG A 92 -23.29 -1.91 -0.81
C ARG A 92 -22.02 -1.74 -1.63
N PHE A 93 -22.11 -1.14 -2.82
CA PHE A 93 -20.94 -0.84 -3.63
C PHE A 93 -20.30 0.44 -3.10
N PRO A 94 -19.11 0.37 -2.49
CA PRO A 94 -18.55 1.46 -1.71
C PRO A 94 -17.76 2.42 -2.59
N TRP A 95 -18.44 3.18 -3.45
CA TRP A 95 -17.82 4.32 -4.13
C TRP A 95 -17.20 5.29 -3.12
N ALA A 96 -16.03 5.83 -3.46
CA ALA A 96 -15.47 6.95 -2.73
C ALA A 96 -16.40 8.16 -2.88
N LYS A 97 -16.29 9.10 -1.94
CA LYS A 97 -17.18 10.26 -1.92
C LYS A 97 -16.97 11.11 -3.17
N GLY A 98 -18.00 11.17 -4.02
CA GLY A 98 -17.97 11.93 -5.27
C GLY A 98 -17.93 11.04 -6.51
N GLU A 99 -17.66 9.74 -6.33
CA GLU A 99 -17.48 8.77 -7.42
C GLU A 99 -18.75 7.98 -7.77
N PRO A 100 -18.85 7.49 -9.02
CA PRO A 100 -17.94 7.74 -10.14
C PRO A 100 -18.14 9.15 -10.74
N ASN A 101 -17.07 9.80 -11.21
CA ASN A 101 -17.12 11.22 -11.58
C ASN A 101 -16.68 11.55 -13.01
N ASN A 102 -16.03 10.63 -13.71
CA ASN A 102 -15.43 10.79 -15.02
C ASN A 102 -14.70 12.14 -15.17
N TRP A 103 -13.61 12.29 -14.41
CA TRP A 103 -13.02 13.59 -14.08
C TRP A 103 -12.64 14.37 -15.35
N PRO A 104 -13.09 15.63 -15.53
CA PRO A 104 -12.87 16.37 -16.77
C PRO A 104 -11.41 16.57 -17.17
N GLY A 105 -10.48 16.50 -16.21
CA GLY A 105 -9.05 16.60 -16.49
C GLY A 105 -8.42 15.30 -16.98
N HIS A 106 -9.09 14.17 -16.79
CA HIS A 106 -8.71 12.86 -17.32
C HIS A 106 -9.54 12.51 -18.57
N GLY A 107 -10.80 12.92 -18.65
CA GLY A 107 -11.62 12.69 -19.82
C GLY A 107 -12.52 11.49 -19.64
N ASP A 108 -12.07 10.29 -20.03
CA ASP A 108 -12.82 9.03 -19.91
C ASP A 108 -12.13 8.10 -18.90
N GLU A 109 -12.81 7.78 -17.80
CA GLU A 109 -12.30 7.05 -16.65
C GLU A 109 -12.92 5.65 -16.55
N ASP A 110 -12.53 4.76 -17.45
CA ASP A 110 -13.17 3.45 -17.53
C ASP A 110 -12.62 2.39 -16.55
N CYS A 111 -11.60 2.70 -15.75
CA CYS A 111 -10.88 1.71 -14.95
C CYS A 111 -11.16 1.84 -13.45
N LEU A 112 -11.54 0.74 -12.80
CA LEU A 112 -11.86 0.75 -11.38
C LEU A 112 -10.60 0.67 -10.52
N THR A 113 -10.45 1.60 -9.59
CA THR A 113 -9.41 1.58 -8.56
C THR A 113 -9.99 1.50 -7.16
N ILE A 114 -9.26 0.88 -6.23
CA ILE A 114 -9.50 0.99 -4.79
C ILE A 114 -8.59 2.07 -4.22
N THR A 115 -9.18 3.00 -3.48
CA THR A 115 -8.47 4.05 -2.73
C THR A 115 -8.72 3.88 -1.22
N HIS A 116 -8.10 4.73 -0.39
CA HIS A 116 -8.44 4.79 1.04
C HIS A 116 -9.90 5.17 1.31
N GLY A 117 -10.57 5.85 0.36
CA GLY A 117 -11.93 6.36 0.51
C GLY A 117 -13.03 5.44 -0.05
N GLY A 118 -12.67 4.37 -0.75
CA GLY A 118 -13.60 3.53 -1.52
C GLY A 118 -13.14 3.36 -2.97
N PHE A 119 -14.04 2.88 -3.82
CA PHE A 119 -13.79 2.74 -5.26
C PHE A 119 -13.75 4.09 -5.97
N ASN A 120 -12.97 4.19 -7.03
CA ASN A 120 -12.86 5.33 -7.91
C ASN A 120 -12.84 4.85 -9.36
N ASP A 121 -13.53 5.55 -10.25
CA ASP A 121 -13.32 5.46 -11.68
C ASP A 121 -12.07 6.28 -12.03
N GLU A 122 -11.12 5.67 -12.71
CA GLU A 122 -9.82 6.25 -12.97
C GLU A 122 -9.46 6.09 -14.45
N ALA A 123 -8.69 7.04 -14.95
CA ALA A 123 -8.11 6.96 -16.27
C ALA A 123 -7.21 5.71 -16.40
N CYS A 124 -7.55 4.84 -17.35
CA CYS A 124 -6.85 3.57 -17.55
C CYS A 124 -5.35 3.71 -17.92
N TRP A 125 -4.90 4.89 -18.35
CA TRP A 125 -3.49 5.15 -18.68
C TRP A 125 -2.64 5.64 -17.49
N ILE A 126 -3.25 5.90 -16.34
CA ILE A 126 -2.51 6.25 -15.12
C ILE A 126 -1.77 5.03 -14.59
N GLU A 127 -0.54 5.21 -14.14
CA GLU A 127 0.24 4.12 -13.54
C GLU A 127 -0.14 3.88 -12.08
N HIS A 128 -0.80 2.75 -11.82
CA HIS A 128 -1.07 2.24 -10.48
C HIS A 128 -0.63 0.77 -10.36
N PRO A 129 -0.21 0.33 -9.15
CA PRO A 129 -0.18 -1.10 -8.87
C PRO A 129 -1.57 -1.71 -9.02
N PHE A 130 -1.64 -3.03 -9.16
CA PHE A 130 -2.91 -3.75 -9.27
C PHE A 130 -3.01 -4.84 -8.21
N ILE A 131 -4.24 -5.21 -7.87
CA ILE A 131 -4.55 -6.36 -7.02
C ILE A 131 -5.19 -7.43 -7.90
N CYS A 132 -4.64 -8.64 -7.87
CA CYS A 132 -5.20 -9.79 -8.57
C CYS A 132 -5.82 -10.79 -7.59
N GLU A 133 -6.89 -11.43 -8.04
CA GLU A 133 -7.36 -12.69 -7.47
C GLU A 133 -6.60 -13.85 -8.12
N VAL A 134 -6.16 -14.82 -7.32
CA VAL A 134 -5.63 -16.08 -7.82
C VAL A 134 -6.76 -17.10 -7.78
N VAL A 135 -7.05 -17.70 -8.93
CA VAL A 135 -8.11 -18.72 -9.12
C VAL A 135 -7.56 -20.14 -9.07
#